data_AF-A0A2M7KT59-F1
#
_entry.id   AF-A0A2M7KT59-F1
#
_cell.length_a   1.000
_cell.length_b   1.000
_cell.length_c   1.000
_cell.angle_alpha   90.00
_cell.angle_beta   90.00
_cell.angle_gamma   90.00
#
_symmetry.space_group_name_H-M   'P 1'
#
loop_
_entity.id
_entity.type
_entity.pdbx_description
1 polymer ?
#
loop_
_entity_poly.entity_id
_entity_poly.type
_entity_poly.pdbx_seq_one_letter_code
_entity_poly.pdbx_strand_id
1 'polypeptide(L)'
;MAVAAIDASKFGATVCGRHGNLQTHSLWGEIAFQLGATEGHKRVKSVDDPETGPDAALVRKMLPSGPVLLLLDELVVYLAQLTERGQNALLSFVGQLMSEVGARRQAVLVVTDPSDQRAYIKQSQQLRSLSVKEKQEAEAAATLDDVLGRKMTDHDPIGKEAAQVIARRLFESVDRDAAEAVSSQYFDAYARIAEEHPGTLPREATSPDYARRIVDCYPFHPRLLDTAQERLGALQAFNKSRGTLRLFARILRDVWEQELELPLITAGDLDWRSQRIQADLLQRLNRDPFMAAVTADLERHAGELDDDFETDSHTRVASALLLESLP
;
A
#
# COMPACT_ATOMS: atom_id res chain seq x y z
N MET A 1 22.47 -14.05 0.84
CA MET A 1 21.46 -13.44 -0.04
C MET A 1 22.04 -12.14 -0.54
N ALA A 2 22.15 -11.93 -1.84
CA ALA A 2 22.58 -10.66 -2.41
C ALA A 2 21.35 -9.77 -2.63
N VAL A 3 21.45 -8.48 -2.30
CA VAL A 3 20.35 -7.54 -2.40
C VAL A 3 20.83 -6.30 -3.14
N ALA A 4 20.05 -5.85 -4.11
CA ALA A 4 20.18 -4.50 -4.67
C ALA A 4 18.83 -3.79 -4.52
N ALA A 5 18.85 -2.61 -3.91
CA ALA A 5 17.71 -1.76 -3.71
C ALA A 5 18.00 -0.38 -4.33
N ILE A 6 17.23 -0.04 -5.35
CA ILE A 6 17.39 1.15 -6.17
C ILE A 6 16.18 2.05 -5.98
N ASP A 7 16.43 3.28 -5.58
CA ASP A 7 15.48 4.39 -5.66
C ASP A 7 15.92 5.27 -6.82
N ALA A 8 15.29 5.06 -7.99
CA ALA A 8 15.69 5.71 -9.23
C ALA A 8 15.28 7.18 -9.29
N SER A 9 14.48 7.68 -8.33
CA SER A 9 14.18 9.11 -8.18
C SER A 9 15.43 9.94 -7.84
N LYS A 10 16.45 9.29 -7.28
CA LYS A 10 17.74 9.92 -6.92
C LYS A 10 18.74 9.94 -8.07
N PHE A 11 18.45 9.27 -9.18
CA PHE A 11 19.36 9.23 -10.31
C PHE A 11 19.33 10.56 -11.06
N GLY A 12 20.51 11.03 -11.46
CA GLY A 12 20.62 12.04 -12.51
C GLY A 12 20.73 11.38 -13.88
N ALA A 13 20.55 12.17 -14.95
CA ALA A 13 20.65 11.68 -16.33
C ALA A 13 22.04 11.12 -16.71
N THR A 14 23.10 11.48 -15.96
CA THR A 14 24.47 11.07 -16.25
C THR A 14 25.17 10.37 -15.08
N VAL A 15 24.70 10.53 -13.85
CA VAL A 15 25.28 9.89 -12.66
C VAL A 15 24.14 9.32 -11.82
N CYS A 16 24.16 8.01 -11.61
CA CYS A 16 23.17 7.27 -10.83
C CYS A 16 23.59 7.13 -9.36
N GLY A 17 24.88 6.97 -9.09
CA GLY A 17 25.40 6.73 -7.74
C GLY A 17 26.84 7.18 -7.55
N ARG A 18 27.18 7.51 -6.30
CA ARG A 18 28.53 7.93 -5.87
C ARG A 18 28.99 7.06 -4.70
N HIS A 19 30.04 6.28 -4.91
CA HIS A 19 30.57 5.28 -3.99
C HIS A 19 32.05 5.56 -3.70
N GLY A 20 32.30 6.58 -2.87
CA GLY A 20 33.66 7.10 -2.65
C GLY A 20 34.24 7.67 -3.94
N ASN A 21 35.26 7.00 -4.49
CA ASN A 21 35.92 7.42 -5.74
C ASN A 21 35.29 6.79 -7.01
N LEU A 22 34.28 5.93 -6.85
CA LEU A 22 33.58 5.27 -7.96
C LEU A 22 32.25 5.97 -8.22
N GLN A 23 31.93 6.21 -9.49
CA GLN A 23 30.61 6.67 -9.92
C GLN A 23 29.97 5.60 -10.81
N THR A 24 28.66 5.44 -10.67
CA THR A 24 27.83 4.64 -11.55
C THR A 24 27.01 5.58 -12.43
N HIS A 25 26.83 5.22 -13.69
CA HIS A 25 26.23 6.09 -14.71
C HIS A 25 24.95 5.50 -15.31
N SER A 26 24.59 4.27 -14.93
CA SER A 26 23.44 3.54 -15.43
C SER A 26 22.78 2.70 -14.33
N LEU A 27 21.52 2.28 -14.56
CA LEU A 27 20.81 1.39 -13.65
C LEU A 27 21.56 0.07 -13.43
N TRP A 28 22.07 -0.54 -14.49
CA TRP A 28 22.81 -1.80 -14.39
C TRP A 28 24.20 -1.62 -13.78
N GLY A 29 24.85 -0.46 -13.98
CA GLY A 29 26.06 -0.08 -13.27
C GLY A 29 25.85 -0.05 -11.75
N GLU A 30 24.76 0.58 -11.31
CA GLU A 30 24.39 0.66 -9.90
C GLU A 30 23.98 -0.69 -9.32
N ILE A 31 23.16 -1.47 -10.03
CA ILE A 31 22.79 -2.82 -9.59
C ILE A 31 24.04 -3.71 -9.45
N ALA A 32 24.93 -3.69 -10.44
CA ALA A 32 26.17 -4.47 -10.39
C ALA A 32 27.04 -4.05 -9.21
N PHE A 33 27.15 -2.75 -8.93
CA PHE A 33 27.85 -2.25 -7.76
C PHE A 33 27.21 -2.76 -6.46
N GLN A 34 25.89 -2.67 -6.29
CA GLN A 34 25.26 -3.14 -5.05
C GLN A 34 25.37 -4.66 -4.85
N LEU A 35 25.35 -5.45 -5.92
CA LEU A 35 25.47 -6.90 -5.85
C LEU A 35 26.90 -7.41 -5.60
N GLY A 36 27.93 -6.63 -5.99
CA GLY A 36 29.32 -7.11 -5.98
C GLY A 36 30.37 -6.06 -5.63
N ALA A 37 29.97 -4.92 -5.07
CA ALA A 37 30.78 -3.73 -4.86
C ALA A 37 31.57 -3.36 -6.12
N THR A 38 32.80 -2.89 -5.94
CA THR A 38 33.71 -2.52 -7.04
C THR A 38 33.94 -3.66 -8.05
N GLU A 39 33.99 -4.92 -7.61
CA GLU A 39 34.17 -6.07 -8.52
C GLU A 39 32.92 -6.36 -9.35
N GLY A 40 31.74 -6.07 -8.81
CA GLY A 40 30.49 -6.11 -9.55
C GLY A 40 30.46 -5.04 -10.64
N HIS A 41 30.75 -3.78 -10.29
CA HIS A 41 30.81 -2.67 -11.25
C HIS A 41 31.83 -2.90 -12.36
N LYS A 42 33.04 -3.40 -12.04
CA LYS A 42 34.08 -3.70 -13.03
C LYS A 42 33.60 -4.59 -14.17
N ARG A 43 32.65 -5.51 -13.91
CA ARG A 43 32.10 -6.42 -14.94
C ARG A 43 31.27 -5.69 -16.00
N VAL A 44 30.62 -4.59 -15.61
CA VAL A 44 29.75 -3.80 -16.48
C VAL A 44 30.33 -2.44 -16.84
N LYS A 45 31.53 -2.10 -16.35
CA LYS A 45 32.17 -0.79 -16.54
C LYS A 45 32.25 -0.34 -18.00
N SER A 46 32.45 -1.26 -18.95
CA SER A 46 32.52 -0.94 -20.38
C SER A 46 31.18 -0.50 -20.99
N VAL A 47 30.08 -0.77 -20.29
CA VAL A 47 28.71 -0.46 -20.70
C VAL A 47 28.00 0.40 -19.64
N ASP A 48 28.70 0.90 -18.63
CA ASP A 48 28.10 1.76 -17.59
C ASP A 48 27.87 3.18 -18.15
N ASP A 49 26.86 3.28 -18.99
CA ASP A 49 26.45 4.48 -19.71
C ASP A 49 24.97 4.32 -20.07
N PRO A 50 24.12 5.32 -19.81
CA PRO A 50 22.67 5.16 -19.90
C PRO A 50 22.15 4.82 -21.31
N GLU A 51 22.94 5.03 -22.36
CA GLU A 51 22.56 4.79 -23.77
C GLU A 51 23.13 3.49 -24.37
N THR A 52 23.96 2.76 -23.61
CA THR A 52 24.64 1.55 -24.07
C THR A 52 24.43 0.37 -23.12
N GLY A 53 23.19 -0.11 -23.06
CA GLY A 53 22.77 -1.23 -22.21
C GLY A 53 23.54 -2.54 -22.43
N PRO A 54 23.64 -3.39 -21.40
CA PRO A 54 24.25 -4.72 -21.51
C PRO A 54 23.41 -5.66 -22.38
N ASP A 55 24.06 -6.70 -22.91
CA ASP A 55 23.35 -7.83 -23.52
C ASP A 55 22.91 -8.87 -22.46
N ALA A 56 22.07 -9.82 -22.86
CA ALA A 56 21.53 -10.82 -21.95
C ALA A 56 22.62 -11.69 -21.29
N ALA A 57 23.73 -11.94 -21.99
CA ALA A 57 24.85 -12.71 -21.45
C ALA A 57 25.55 -11.95 -20.31
N LEU A 58 25.70 -10.63 -20.46
CA LEU A 58 26.25 -9.77 -19.44
C LEU A 58 25.29 -9.58 -18.26
N VAL A 59 23.98 -9.42 -18.51
CA VAL A 59 22.96 -9.41 -17.43
C VAL A 59 23.01 -10.70 -16.61
N ARG A 60 23.13 -11.86 -17.27
CA ARG A 60 23.26 -13.16 -16.59
C ARG A 60 24.51 -13.24 -15.71
N LYS A 61 25.66 -12.73 -16.20
CA LYS A 61 26.95 -12.70 -15.50
C LYS A 61 26.99 -11.69 -14.34
N MET A 62 26.17 -10.64 -14.41
CA MET A 62 26.03 -9.65 -13.36
C MET A 62 25.33 -10.23 -12.12
N LEU A 63 24.31 -11.08 -12.32
CA LEU A 63 23.56 -11.68 -11.23
C LEU A 63 24.34 -12.85 -10.58
N PRO A 64 24.54 -12.86 -9.25
CA PRO A 64 25.26 -13.94 -8.57
C PRO A 64 24.49 -15.27 -8.63
N SER A 65 25.18 -16.38 -8.35
CA SER A 65 24.62 -17.74 -8.43
C SER A 65 23.70 -18.11 -7.26
N GLY A 66 23.85 -17.45 -6.11
CA GLY A 66 23.01 -17.66 -4.93
C GLY A 66 21.70 -16.85 -4.95
N PRO A 67 20.94 -16.83 -3.83
CA PRO A 67 19.69 -16.08 -3.76
C PRO A 67 19.87 -14.58 -3.97
N VAL A 68 19.01 -13.98 -4.81
CA VAL A 68 19.03 -12.56 -5.19
C VAL A 68 17.66 -11.90 -4.97
N LEU A 69 17.67 -10.71 -4.35
CA LEU A 69 16.53 -9.80 -4.29
C LEU A 69 16.89 -8.48 -4.96
N LEU A 70 16.12 -8.07 -5.96
CA LEU A 70 16.23 -6.78 -6.62
C LEU A 70 14.96 -5.97 -6.33
N LEU A 71 15.12 -4.77 -5.80
CA LEU A 71 14.03 -3.82 -5.54
C LEU A 71 14.29 -2.58 -6.39
N LEU A 72 13.41 -2.29 -7.36
CA LEU A 72 13.51 -1.13 -8.24
C LEU A 72 12.33 -0.21 -8.01
N ASP A 73 12.58 0.95 -7.43
CA ASP A 73 11.59 1.98 -7.12
C ASP A 73 11.76 3.19 -8.04
N GLU A 74 10.64 3.83 -8.38
CA GLU A 74 10.56 5.07 -9.16
C GLU A 74 11.26 5.04 -10.53
N LEU A 75 11.26 3.89 -11.23
CA LEU A 75 11.88 3.77 -12.57
C LEU A 75 11.30 4.75 -13.59
N VAL A 76 10.04 5.14 -13.46
CA VAL A 76 9.39 6.12 -14.36
C VAL A 76 10.09 7.48 -14.28
N VAL A 77 10.44 7.92 -13.07
CA VAL A 77 11.11 9.21 -12.83
C VAL A 77 12.47 9.24 -13.52
N TYR A 78 13.20 8.12 -13.50
CA TYR A 78 14.47 8.00 -14.20
C TYR A 78 14.27 7.91 -15.72
N LEU A 79 13.36 7.06 -16.19
CA LEU A 79 13.06 6.87 -17.61
C LEU A 79 12.67 8.20 -18.30
N ALA A 80 11.90 9.04 -17.63
CA ALA A 80 11.46 10.35 -18.14
C ALA A 80 12.61 11.35 -18.35
N GLN A 81 13.75 11.16 -17.68
CA GLN A 81 14.93 12.04 -17.79
C GLN A 81 15.92 11.59 -18.86
N LEU A 82 15.77 10.38 -19.40
CA LEU A 82 16.68 9.82 -20.40
C LEU A 82 16.35 10.28 -21.82
N THR A 83 17.36 10.26 -22.68
CA THR A 83 17.17 10.40 -24.14
C THR A 83 16.36 9.22 -24.67
N GLU A 84 15.77 9.34 -25.86
CA GLU A 84 15.05 8.22 -26.51
C GLU A 84 15.92 6.95 -26.61
N ARG A 85 17.21 7.12 -26.91
CA ARG A 85 18.17 6.01 -26.93
C ARG A 85 18.37 5.41 -25.54
N GLY A 86 18.50 6.23 -24.51
CA GLY A 86 18.61 5.78 -23.12
C GLY A 86 17.34 5.09 -22.62
N GLN A 87 16.16 5.58 -23.00
CA GLN A 87 14.88 4.93 -22.70
C GLN A 87 14.83 3.53 -23.29
N ASN A 88 15.18 3.39 -24.57
CA ASN A 88 15.24 2.08 -25.24
C ASN A 88 16.25 1.13 -24.59
N ALA A 89 17.43 1.63 -24.19
CA ALA A 89 18.44 0.84 -23.49
C ALA A 89 17.93 0.36 -22.12
N LEU A 90 17.29 1.24 -21.34
CA LEU A 90 16.72 0.91 -20.03
C LEU A 90 15.60 -0.13 -20.14
N LEU A 91 14.66 0.07 -21.06
CA LEU A 91 13.54 -0.86 -21.29
C LEU A 91 14.02 -2.24 -21.74
N SER A 92 15.01 -2.28 -22.65
CA SER A 92 15.67 -3.52 -23.07
C SER A 92 16.34 -4.23 -21.88
N PHE A 93 17.08 -3.49 -21.06
CA PHE A 93 17.72 -4.04 -19.87
C PHE A 93 16.70 -4.59 -18.87
N VAL A 94 15.62 -3.87 -18.55
CA VAL A 94 14.54 -4.35 -17.67
C VAL A 94 13.93 -5.63 -18.21
N GLY A 95 13.62 -5.67 -19.52
CA GLY A 95 13.07 -6.86 -20.17
C GLY A 95 13.99 -8.08 -20.15
N GLN A 96 15.31 -7.88 -20.24
CA GLN A 96 16.33 -8.93 -20.10
C GLN A 96 16.49 -9.38 -18.65
N LEU A 97 16.52 -8.43 -17.71
CA LEU A 97 16.62 -8.67 -16.27
C LEU A 97 15.46 -9.52 -15.78
N MET A 98 14.23 -9.18 -16.18
CA MET A 98 13.03 -9.98 -15.88
C MET A 98 13.15 -11.42 -16.39
N SER A 99 13.63 -11.61 -17.63
CA SER A 99 13.82 -12.95 -18.19
C SER A 99 14.89 -13.75 -17.45
N GLU A 100 16.01 -13.13 -17.07
CA GLU A 100 17.09 -13.78 -16.32
C GLU A 100 16.69 -14.10 -14.87
N VAL A 101 15.90 -13.24 -14.23
CA VAL A 101 15.34 -13.47 -12.88
C VAL A 101 14.29 -14.56 -12.93
N GLY A 102 13.34 -14.50 -13.87
CA GLY A 102 12.27 -15.49 -14.02
C GLY A 102 12.78 -16.90 -14.36
N ALA A 103 13.97 -17.01 -14.96
CA ALA A 103 14.62 -18.30 -15.22
C ALA A 103 15.29 -18.92 -13.97
N ARG A 104 15.32 -18.24 -12.82
CA ARG A 104 16.00 -18.69 -11.59
C ARG A 104 14.99 -18.99 -10.48
N ARG A 105 15.21 -20.09 -9.75
CA ARG A 105 14.36 -20.46 -8.60
C ARG A 105 14.54 -19.58 -7.36
N GLN A 106 15.67 -18.91 -7.24
CA GLN A 106 16.04 -18.12 -6.04
C GLN A 106 16.33 -16.66 -6.38
N ALA A 107 15.66 -16.10 -7.39
CA ALA A 107 15.78 -14.69 -7.72
C ALA A 107 14.40 -14.03 -7.71
N VAL A 108 14.31 -12.86 -7.08
CA VAL A 108 13.09 -12.05 -7.03
C VAL A 108 13.42 -10.65 -7.52
N LEU A 109 12.58 -10.13 -8.40
CA LEU A 109 12.60 -8.74 -8.86
C LEU A 109 11.25 -8.10 -8.48
N VAL A 110 11.33 -7.06 -7.66
CA VAL A 110 10.19 -6.22 -7.29
C VAL A 110 10.39 -4.88 -7.97
N VAL A 111 9.37 -4.43 -8.70
CA VAL A 111 9.34 -3.13 -9.36
C VAL A 111 8.11 -2.41 -8.87
N THR A 112 8.23 -1.12 -8.54
CA THR A 112 7.07 -0.32 -8.17
C THR A 112 6.15 -0.09 -9.37
N ASP A 113 4.86 -0.29 -9.13
CA ASP A 113 3.83 -0.21 -10.16
C ASP A 113 3.69 1.23 -10.71
N PRO A 114 3.90 1.45 -12.02
CA PRO A 114 3.69 2.76 -12.65
C PRO A 114 2.21 3.20 -12.71
N SER A 115 1.26 2.35 -12.31
CA SER A 115 -0.19 2.59 -12.44
C SER A 115 -0.72 3.72 -11.57
N ASP A 116 -0.18 3.94 -10.36
CA ASP A 116 -0.58 5.06 -9.50
C ASP A 116 -0.25 6.42 -10.14
N GLN A 117 0.88 6.52 -10.84
CA GLN A 117 1.26 7.74 -11.57
C GLN A 117 0.33 7.98 -12.78
N ARG A 118 -0.10 6.92 -13.48
CA ARG A 118 -1.08 7.04 -14.57
C ARG A 118 -2.46 7.50 -14.08
N ALA A 119 -2.91 7.02 -12.92
CA ALA A 119 -4.17 7.44 -12.32
C ALA A 119 -4.16 8.93 -11.96
N TYR A 120 -3.07 9.40 -11.34
CA TYR A 120 -2.85 10.82 -11.04
C TYR A 120 -2.83 11.70 -12.31
N ILE A 121 -2.14 11.25 -13.37
CA ILE A 121 -1.96 12.04 -14.59
C ILE A 121 -3.20 12.05 -15.49
N LYS A 122 -3.98 10.96 -15.55
CA LYS A 122 -5.28 10.96 -16.27
C LYS A 122 -6.24 12.01 -15.70
N GLN A 123 -6.21 12.24 -14.39
CA GLN A 123 -7.04 13.23 -13.71
C GLN A 123 -6.57 14.67 -13.99
N SER A 124 -5.27 14.92 -14.08
CA SER A 124 -4.73 16.25 -14.43
C SER A 124 -4.79 16.57 -15.92
N GLN A 125 -4.78 15.57 -16.81
CA GLN A 125 -5.13 15.74 -18.23
C GLN A 125 -6.57 16.27 -18.42
N GLN A 126 -7.52 15.80 -17.60
CA GLN A 126 -8.89 16.34 -17.60
C GLN A 126 -8.96 17.80 -17.12
N LEU A 127 -7.99 18.24 -16.30
CA LEU A 127 -7.87 19.61 -15.78
C LEU A 127 -7.00 20.54 -16.66
N ARG A 128 -6.50 20.06 -17.82
CA ARG A 128 -5.70 20.82 -18.82
C ARG A 128 -4.44 21.54 -18.30
N SER A 129 -3.95 21.23 -17.11
CA SER A 129 -2.78 21.89 -16.51
C SER A 129 -1.67 20.88 -16.22
N LEU A 130 -1.00 20.40 -17.27
CA LEU A 130 0.18 19.55 -17.14
C LEU A 130 1.44 20.28 -17.56
N SER A 131 2.45 20.27 -16.70
CA SER A 131 3.82 20.62 -17.03
C SER A 131 4.40 19.66 -18.07
N VAL A 132 5.46 20.09 -18.75
CA VAL A 132 6.19 19.24 -19.72
C VAL A 132 6.73 17.98 -19.05
N LYS A 133 7.18 18.09 -17.80
CA LYS A 133 7.72 16.98 -17.01
C LYS A 133 6.67 15.91 -16.72
N GLU A 134 5.47 16.31 -16.29
CA GLU A 134 4.38 15.36 -16.01
C GLU A 134 3.93 14.62 -17.26
N LYS A 135 3.98 15.25 -18.44
CA LYS A 135 3.68 14.57 -19.72
C LYS A 135 4.74 13.50 -20.04
N GLN A 136 6.02 13.83 -19.85
CA GLN A 136 7.12 12.89 -20.07
C GLN A 136 7.04 11.70 -19.10
N GLU A 137 6.72 11.93 -17.83
CA GLU A 137 6.50 10.86 -16.85
C GLU A 137 5.29 9.99 -17.22
N ALA A 138 4.22 10.57 -17.77
CA ALA A 138 3.06 9.80 -18.25
C ALA A 138 3.40 8.85 -19.40
N GLU A 139 4.15 9.36 -20.39
CA GLU A 139 4.60 8.59 -21.55
C GLU A 139 5.60 7.49 -21.14
N ALA A 140 6.52 7.82 -20.23
CA ALA A 140 7.45 6.87 -19.62
C ALA A 140 6.71 5.76 -18.85
N ALA A 141 5.70 6.11 -18.04
CA ALA A 141 4.89 5.15 -17.30
C ALA A 141 4.13 4.19 -18.22
N ALA A 142 3.54 4.71 -19.30
CA ALA A 142 2.82 3.89 -20.29
C ALA A 142 3.77 2.92 -21.00
N THR A 143 4.96 3.37 -21.39
CA THR A 143 5.96 2.53 -22.07
C THR A 143 6.54 1.46 -21.14
N LEU A 144 6.83 1.82 -19.88
CA LEU A 144 7.33 0.86 -18.90
C LEU A 144 6.28 -0.22 -18.59
N ASP A 145 5.02 0.17 -18.43
CA ASP A 145 3.93 -0.76 -18.19
C ASP A 145 3.73 -1.78 -19.31
N ASP A 146 3.82 -1.37 -20.57
CA ASP A 146 3.73 -2.29 -21.72
C ASP A 146 4.86 -3.35 -21.70
N VAL A 147 6.05 -2.99 -21.22
CA VAL A 147 7.16 -3.95 -21.05
C VAL A 147 6.91 -4.88 -19.85
N LEU A 148 6.42 -4.35 -18.73
CA LEU A 148 6.12 -5.11 -17.52
C LEU A 148 4.96 -6.10 -17.74
N GLY A 149 3.83 -5.62 -18.28
CA GLY A 149 2.59 -6.38 -18.48
C GLY A 149 2.72 -7.57 -19.44
N ARG A 150 3.75 -7.59 -20.30
CA ARG A 150 4.02 -8.74 -21.20
C ARG A 150 4.64 -9.94 -20.48
N LYS A 151 5.25 -9.75 -19.31
CA LYS A 151 6.09 -10.78 -18.64
C LYS A 151 5.84 -10.94 -17.14
N MET A 152 5.19 -9.98 -16.48
CA MET A 152 4.89 -10.07 -15.06
C MET A 152 3.53 -10.74 -14.86
N THR A 153 3.48 -11.72 -13.97
CA THR A 153 2.23 -12.06 -13.27
C THR A 153 1.96 -10.91 -12.31
N ASP A 154 0.88 -10.17 -12.53
CA ASP A 154 0.36 -9.21 -11.57
C ASP A 154 0.06 -9.98 -10.27
N HIS A 155 0.91 -9.81 -9.27
CA HIS A 155 0.79 -10.47 -7.99
C HIS A 155 0.67 -9.38 -6.95
N ASP A 156 -0.56 -9.09 -6.52
CA ASP A 156 -0.83 -8.34 -5.30
C ASP A 156 -0.28 -9.17 -4.13
N PRO A 157 0.92 -8.83 -3.60
CA PRO A 157 1.56 -9.64 -2.58
C PRO A 157 0.91 -9.45 -1.21
N ILE A 158 -0.01 -8.50 -1.08
CA ILE A 158 -0.57 -8.05 0.19
C ILE A 158 -2.00 -8.55 0.37
N GLY A 159 -2.78 -8.73 -0.71
CA GLY A 159 -4.13 -9.30 -0.77
C GLY A 159 -4.78 -9.60 0.59
N LYS A 160 -4.56 -10.79 1.14
CA LYS A 160 -5.13 -11.26 2.44
C LYS A 160 -4.31 -10.91 3.70
N GLU A 161 -3.05 -10.49 3.55
CA GLU A 161 -2.12 -10.16 4.64
C GLU A 161 -2.11 -8.67 5.00
N ALA A 162 -2.91 -7.85 4.30
CA ALA A 162 -2.98 -6.40 4.50
C ALA A 162 -3.22 -6.01 5.97
N ALA A 163 -4.09 -6.75 6.66
CA ALA A 163 -4.38 -6.55 8.08
C ALA A 163 -3.14 -6.77 8.97
N GLN A 164 -2.40 -7.86 8.73
CA GLN A 164 -1.20 -8.21 9.48
C GLN A 164 -0.07 -7.20 9.22
N VAL A 165 0.03 -6.67 8.00
CA VAL A 165 0.98 -5.58 7.67
C VAL A 165 0.62 -4.30 8.41
N ILE A 166 -0.66 -3.94 8.48
CA ILE A 166 -1.11 -2.75 9.24
C ILE A 166 -0.80 -2.92 10.72
N ALA A 167 -1.17 -4.06 11.32
CA ALA A 167 -0.89 -4.34 12.72
C ALA A 167 0.62 -4.28 13.03
N ARG A 168 1.47 -4.94 12.23
CA ARG A 168 2.94 -4.90 12.42
C ARG A 168 3.57 -3.52 12.25
N ARG A 169 2.92 -2.60 11.52
CA ARG A 169 3.41 -1.22 11.36
C ARG A 169 2.97 -0.30 12.48
N LEU A 170 1.83 -0.61 13.12
CA LEU A 170 1.25 0.22 14.17
C LEU A 170 1.64 -0.24 15.58
N PHE A 171 1.94 -1.53 15.75
CA PHE A 171 2.30 -2.14 17.03
C PHE A 171 3.66 -2.82 16.97
N GLU A 172 4.43 -2.71 18.05
CA GLU A 172 5.68 -3.47 18.20
C GLU A 172 5.41 -4.98 18.31
N SER A 173 4.37 -5.35 19.06
CA SER A 173 3.88 -6.71 19.20
C SER A 173 2.40 -6.71 19.55
N VAL A 174 1.73 -7.80 19.23
CA VAL A 174 0.30 -8.01 19.50
C VAL A 174 0.15 -9.35 20.20
N ASP A 175 -0.62 -9.39 21.28
CA ASP A 175 -0.85 -10.61 22.06
C ASP A 175 -1.78 -11.57 21.29
N ARG A 176 -1.23 -12.73 20.94
CA ARG A 176 -1.95 -13.75 20.19
C ARG A 176 -2.98 -14.49 21.02
N ASP A 177 -2.72 -14.71 22.31
CA ASP A 177 -3.65 -15.39 23.19
C ASP A 177 -4.89 -14.50 23.42
N ALA A 178 -4.68 -13.19 23.54
CA ALA A 178 -5.76 -12.20 23.56
C ALA A 178 -6.58 -12.21 22.25
N ALA A 179 -5.91 -12.28 21.09
CA ALA A 179 -6.58 -12.36 19.80
C ALA A 179 -7.46 -13.62 19.67
N GLU A 180 -6.98 -14.78 20.12
CA GLU A 180 -7.73 -16.04 20.12
C GLU A 180 -8.93 -15.99 21.09
N ALA A 181 -8.75 -15.39 22.27
CA ALA A 181 -9.82 -15.19 23.24
C ALA A 181 -10.93 -14.28 22.68
N VAL A 182 -10.57 -13.14 22.08
CA VAL A 182 -11.52 -12.20 21.47
C VAL A 182 -12.23 -12.84 20.28
N SER A 183 -11.51 -13.56 19.43
CA SER A 183 -12.10 -14.32 18.32
C SER A 183 -13.17 -15.31 18.80
N SER A 184 -12.87 -16.07 19.85
CA SER A 184 -13.82 -17.02 20.46
C SER A 184 -15.06 -16.32 21.00
N GLN A 185 -14.89 -15.20 21.71
CA GLN A 185 -16.01 -14.40 22.24
C GLN A 185 -16.93 -13.86 21.13
N TYR A 186 -16.35 -13.35 20.04
CA TYR A 186 -17.12 -12.86 18.90
C TYR A 186 -17.83 -14.00 18.16
N PHE A 187 -17.20 -15.15 18.00
CA PHE A 187 -17.81 -16.33 17.39
C PHE A 187 -19.05 -16.78 18.18
N ASP A 188 -18.92 -16.90 19.50
CA ASP A 188 -20.04 -17.27 20.39
C ASP A 188 -21.16 -16.22 20.35
N ALA A 189 -20.80 -14.93 20.35
CA ALA A 189 -21.77 -13.84 20.23
C ALA A 189 -22.54 -13.89 18.91
N TYR A 190 -21.86 -14.09 17.78
CA TYR A 190 -22.49 -14.21 16.47
C TYR A 190 -23.34 -15.46 16.33
N ALA A 191 -22.90 -16.60 16.88
CA ALA A 191 -23.70 -17.81 16.90
C ALA A 191 -25.01 -17.60 17.67
N ARG A 192 -24.93 -16.98 18.85
CA ARG A 192 -26.11 -16.64 19.66
C ARG A 192 -27.05 -15.69 18.92
N ILE A 193 -26.54 -14.59 18.36
CA ILE A 193 -27.37 -13.62 17.62
C ILE A 193 -28.01 -14.27 16.38
N ALA A 194 -27.31 -15.15 15.67
CA ALA A 194 -27.87 -15.84 14.52
C ALA A 194 -29.00 -16.82 14.90
N GLU A 195 -28.93 -17.41 16.10
CA GLU A 195 -29.97 -18.27 16.65
C GLU A 195 -31.18 -17.47 17.14
N GLU A 196 -30.96 -16.41 17.93
CA GLU A 196 -32.01 -15.54 18.49
C GLU A 196 -32.70 -14.69 17.42
N HIS A 197 -31.94 -14.24 16.41
CA HIS A 197 -32.39 -13.33 15.36
C HIS A 197 -31.95 -13.80 13.96
N PRO A 198 -32.58 -14.85 13.41
CA PRO A 198 -32.21 -15.41 12.11
C PRO A 198 -32.27 -14.36 10.99
N GLY A 199 -31.18 -14.26 10.20
CA GLY A 199 -31.09 -13.36 9.04
C GLY A 199 -30.56 -11.96 9.34
N THR A 200 -30.22 -11.63 10.59
CA THR A 200 -29.64 -10.32 10.95
C THR A 200 -28.13 -10.23 10.67
N LEU A 201 -27.44 -11.36 10.65
CA LEU A 201 -26.00 -11.44 10.40
C LEU A 201 -25.68 -11.98 8.99
N PRO A 202 -24.54 -11.56 8.40
CA PRO A 202 -23.99 -12.22 7.21
C PRO A 202 -23.75 -13.71 7.46
N ARG A 203 -23.91 -14.53 6.42
CA ARG A 203 -23.80 -16.01 6.55
C ARG A 203 -22.41 -16.45 6.98
N GLU A 204 -21.40 -15.69 6.60
CA GLU A 204 -20.00 -15.93 6.94
C GLU A 204 -19.66 -15.62 8.40
N ALA A 205 -20.44 -14.78 9.10
CA ALA A 205 -20.10 -14.31 10.44
C ALA A 205 -20.01 -15.44 11.47
N THR A 206 -20.79 -16.51 11.29
CA THR A 206 -20.80 -17.70 12.16
C THR A 206 -19.88 -18.82 11.65
N SER A 207 -19.01 -18.53 10.68
CA SER A 207 -18.07 -19.52 10.14
C SER A 207 -16.76 -19.57 10.93
N PRO A 208 -16.12 -20.75 11.06
CA PRO A 208 -14.78 -20.86 11.62
C PRO A 208 -13.73 -20.01 10.88
N ASP A 209 -13.93 -19.80 9.58
CA ASP A 209 -13.02 -18.98 8.77
C ASP A 209 -13.13 -17.49 9.13
N TYR A 210 -14.33 -16.98 9.46
CA TYR A 210 -14.48 -15.62 9.96
C TYR A 210 -13.89 -15.44 11.36
N ALA A 211 -14.02 -16.44 12.24
CA ALA A 211 -13.33 -16.44 13.53
C ALA A 211 -11.80 -16.37 13.37
N ARG A 212 -11.22 -17.18 12.48
CA ARG A 212 -9.78 -17.09 12.14
C ARG A 212 -9.41 -15.71 11.62
N ARG A 213 -10.27 -15.11 10.80
CA ARG A 213 -10.06 -13.76 10.26
C ARG A 213 -10.01 -12.70 11.36
N ILE A 214 -10.78 -12.84 12.44
CA ILE A 214 -10.67 -11.94 13.60
C ILE A 214 -9.26 -12.04 14.22
N VAL A 215 -8.69 -13.24 14.35
CA VAL A 215 -7.32 -13.42 14.86
C VAL A 215 -6.30 -12.75 13.94
N ASP A 216 -6.45 -12.92 12.62
CA ASP A 216 -5.56 -12.33 11.62
C ASP A 216 -5.64 -10.79 11.55
N CYS A 217 -6.78 -10.22 11.92
CA CYS A 217 -7.07 -8.78 11.87
C CYS A 217 -6.86 -8.06 13.20
N TYR A 218 -6.69 -8.78 14.30
CA TYR A 218 -6.57 -8.23 15.64
C TYR A 218 -5.43 -7.18 15.72
N PRO A 219 -5.65 -6.01 16.36
CA PRO A 219 -6.79 -5.63 17.22
C PRO A 219 -7.97 -4.95 16.50
N PHE A 220 -8.07 -5.07 15.17
CA PHE A 220 -9.15 -4.46 14.39
C PHE A 220 -10.17 -5.50 13.94
N HIS A 221 -11.45 -5.12 13.95
CA HIS A 221 -12.50 -5.97 13.42
C HIS A 221 -12.39 -6.10 11.89
N PRO A 222 -12.55 -7.30 11.30
CA PRO A 222 -12.38 -7.52 9.86
C PRO A 222 -13.18 -6.55 8.99
N ARG A 223 -14.42 -6.24 9.39
CA ARG A 223 -15.28 -5.30 8.64
C ARG A 223 -14.69 -3.88 8.56
N LEU A 224 -14.02 -3.40 9.61
CA LEU A 224 -13.41 -2.06 9.59
C LEU A 224 -12.28 -1.99 8.57
N LEU A 225 -11.47 -3.05 8.48
CA LEU A 225 -10.41 -3.18 7.47
C LEU A 225 -10.99 -3.26 6.05
N ASP A 226 -12.03 -4.06 5.85
CA ASP A 226 -12.69 -4.19 4.55
C ASP A 226 -13.23 -2.84 4.06
N THR A 227 -13.88 -2.09 4.95
CA THR A 227 -14.42 -0.76 4.61
C THR A 227 -13.31 0.22 4.25
N ALA A 228 -12.18 0.20 4.95
CA ALA A 228 -11.04 1.06 4.61
C ALA A 228 -10.33 0.65 3.30
N GLN A 229 -10.12 -0.65 3.07
CA GLN A 229 -9.33 -1.14 1.95
C GLN A 229 -10.11 -1.23 0.65
N GLU A 230 -11.37 -1.66 0.72
CA GLU A 230 -12.20 -1.90 -0.45
C GLU A 230 -13.06 -0.69 -0.76
N ARG A 231 -13.81 -0.19 0.23
CA ARG A 231 -14.79 0.88 -0.01
C ARG A 231 -14.14 2.26 -0.07
N LEU A 232 -13.40 2.65 0.97
CA LEU A 232 -12.65 3.90 0.94
C LEU A 232 -11.52 3.84 -0.09
N GLY A 233 -10.85 2.68 -0.24
CA GLY A 233 -9.84 2.44 -1.28
C GLY A 233 -10.31 2.64 -2.72
N ALA A 234 -11.61 2.54 -2.99
CA ALA A 234 -12.19 2.84 -4.31
C ALA A 234 -12.30 4.35 -4.60
N LEU A 235 -12.22 5.20 -3.57
CA LEU A 235 -12.24 6.66 -3.73
C LEU A 235 -10.88 7.14 -4.24
N GLN A 236 -10.88 7.87 -5.36
CA GLN A 236 -9.64 8.39 -5.95
C GLN A 236 -8.82 9.27 -5.00
N ALA A 237 -9.48 10.00 -4.08
CA ALA A 237 -8.82 10.81 -3.06
C ALA A 237 -8.18 10.00 -1.92
N PHE A 238 -8.49 8.70 -1.83
CA PHE A 238 -7.98 7.80 -0.80
C PHE A 238 -6.89 6.90 -1.36
N ASN A 239 -5.64 7.20 -1.01
CA ASN A 239 -4.53 6.28 -1.29
C ASN A 239 -4.69 5.00 -0.45
N LYS A 240 -4.92 3.86 -1.10
CA LYS A 240 -5.24 2.57 -0.44
C LYS A 240 -4.18 2.12 0.57
N SER A 241 -2.90 2.41 0.38
CA SER A 241 -1.84 1.99 1.29
C SER A 241 -1.59 3.02 2.40
N ARG A 242 -1.16 4.23 2.04
CA ARG A 242 -0.80 5.30 2.99
C ARG A 242 -2.02 5.88 3.70
N GLY A 243 -3.16 5.93 3.02
CA GLY A 243 -4.43 6.40 3.57
C GLY A 243 -4.94 5.46 4.65
N THR A 244 -4.94 4.15 4.39
CA THR A 244 -5.34 3.14 5.37
C THR A 244 -4.44 3.20 6.61
N LEU A 245 -3.12 3.13 6.45
CA LEU A 245 -2.23 3.16 7.62
C LEU A 245 -2.39 4.44 8.45
N ARG A 246 -2.56 5.59 7.81
CA ARG A 246 -2.78 6.86 8.51
C ARG A 246 -4.13 6.90 9.23
N LEU A 247 -5.19 6.40 8.62
CA LEU A 247 -6.52 6.33 9.25
C LEU A 247 -6.45 5.47 10.52
N PHE A 248 -5.88 4.27 10.43
CA PHE A 248 -5.77 3.37 11.58
C PHE A 248 -4.86 3.92 12.67
N ALA A 249 -3.78 4.63 12.32
CA ALA A 249 -2.95 5.34 13.30
C ALA A 249 -3.74 6.43 14.05
N ARG A 250 -4.65 7.15 13.37
CA ARG A 250 -5.50 8.16 14.00
C ARG A 250 -6.56 7.53 14.91
N ILE A 251 -7.19 6.44 14.48
CA ILE A 251 -8.13 5.67 15.30
C ILE A 251 -7.44 5.21 16.58
N LEU A 252 -6.26 4.58 16.48
CA LEU A 252 -5.49 4.15 17.65
C LEU A 252 -5.10 5.30 18.55
N ARG A 253 -4.74 6.46 17.98
CA ARG A 253 -4.39 7.64 18.76
C ARG A 253 -5.57 8.11 19.59
N ASP A 254 -6.77 8.14 19.02
CA ASP A 254 -7.97 8.58 19.73
C ASP A 254 -8.39 7.55 20.80
N VAL A 255 -8.34 6.25 20.50
CA VAL A 255 -8.54 5.16 21.48
C VAL A 255 -7.57 5.28 22.66
N TRP A 256 -6.29 5.56 22.39
CA TRP A 256 -5.26 5.73 23.41
C TRP A 256 -5.45 6.99 24.25
N GLU A 257 -5.77 8.13 23.64
CA GLU A 257 -6.00 9.41 24.34
C GLU A 257 -7.25 9.36 25.23
N GLN A 258 -8.25 8.57 24.84
CA GLN A 258 -9.50 8.39 25.60
C GLN A 258 -9.43 7.23 26.61
N GLU A 259 -8.32 6.50 26.66
CA GLU A 259 -8.12 5.34 27.55
C GLU A 259 -9.25 4.29 27.40
N LEU A 260 -9.72 4.05 26.17
CA LEU A 260 -10.81 3.11 25.93
C LEU A 260 -10.32 1.65 26.02
N GLU A 261 -10.97 0.87 26.88
CA GLU A 261 -10.73 -0.57 26.99
C GLU A 261 -11.60 -1.34 25.98
N LEU A 262 -11.09 -1.46 24.76
CA LEU A 262 -11.77 -2.16 23.67
C LEU A 262 -11.18 -3.55 23.44
N PRO A 263 -11.98 -4.64 23.49
CA PRO A 263 -11.47 -5.97 23.14
C PRO A 263 -11.14 -6.07 21.65
N LEU A 264 -11.84 -5.31 20.81
CA LEU A 264 -11.63 -5.26 19.37
C LEU A 264 -12.13 -3.91 18.84
N ILE A 265 -11.34 -3.24 18.01
CA ILE A 265 -11.69 -1.94 17.46
C ILE A 265 -12.58 -2.12 16.22
N THR A 266 -13.77 -1.54 16.26
CA THR A 266 -14.80 -1.61 15.22
C THR A 266 -15.05 -0.24 14.58
N ALA A 267 -15.87 -0.22 13.52
CA ALA A 267 -16.32 1.04 12.92
C ALA A 267 -17.16 1.90 13.87
N GLY A 268 -17.77 1.30 14.89
CA GLY A 268 -18.54 2.02 15.90
C GLY A 268 -17.67 2.81 16.88
N ASP A 269 -16.40 2.45 17.01
CA ASP A 269 -15.48 3.04 17.99
C ASP A 269 -14.71 4.24 17.40
N LEU A 270 -15.07 4.70 16.19
CA LEU A 270 -14.50 5.90 15.59
C LEU A 270 -15.06 7.14 16.29
N ASP A 271 -14.17 7.96 16.83
CA ASP A 271 -14.54 9.27 17.35
C ASP A 271 -14.75 10.27 16.21
N TRP A 272 -16.00 10.48 15.80
CA TRP A 272 -16.36 11.47 14.80
C TRP A 272 -16.24 12.92 15.27
N ARG A 273 -16.04 13.18 16.57
CA ARG A 273 -15.73 14.50 17.12
C ARG A 273 -14.24 14.84 16.99
N SER A 274 -13.40 13.82 16.76
CA SER A 274 -11.97 14.00 16.52
C SER A 274 -11.72 14.77 15.23
N GLN A 275 -11.05 15.91 15.37
CA GLN A 275 -10.58 16.69 14.21
C GLN A 275 -9.66 15.86 13.30
N ARG A 276 -8.96 14.86 13.85
CA ARG A 276 -8.09 13.96 13.07
C ARG A 276 -8.93 13.03 12.21
N ILE A 277 -9.99 12.45 12.75
CA ILE A 277 -10.89 11.59 11.98
C ILE A 277 -11.61 12.40 10.91
N GLN A 278 -12.17 13.57 11.27
CA GLN A 278 -12.84 14.46 10.32
C GLN A 278 -11.91 14.93 9.19
N ALA A 279 -10.65 15.28 9.49
CA ALA A 279 -9.71 15.69 8.46
C ALA A 279 -9.39 14.56 7.46
N ASP A 280 -9.28 13.30 7.93
CA ASP A 280 -8.89 12.18 7.07
C ASP A 280 -10.07 11.58 6.28
N LEU A 281 -11.27 11.55 6.88
CA LEU A 281 -12.47 10.93 6.32
C LEU A 281 -13.42 11.93 5.65
N LEU A 282 -13.43 13.20 6.06
CA LEU A 282 -14.33 14.20 5.49
C LEU A 282 -13.58 15.13 4.56
N GLN A 283 -12.68 15.97 5.09
CA GLN A 283 -12.02 17.03 4.32
C GLN A 283 -11.16 16.45 3.19
N ARG A 284 -10.29 15.49 3.49
CA ARG A 284 -9.39 14.90 2.49
C ARG A 284 -10.12 14.11 1.40
N LEU A 285 -11.32 13.60 1.70
CA LEU A 285 -12.14 12.84 0.75
C LEU A 285 -13.19 13.71 0.04
N ASN A 286 -13.18 15.03 0.28
CA ASN A 286 -14.20 15.96 -0.22
C ASN A 286 -15.61 15.51 0.17
N ARG A 287 -15.78 15.12 1.43
CA ARG A 287 -17.05 14.67 2.05
C ARG A 287 -17.54 15.65 3.11
N ASP A 288 -17.15 16.92 3.01
CA ASP A 288 -17.57 18.03 3.88
C ASP A 288 -19.11 18.10 4.11
N PRO A 289 -19.99 17.77 3.15
CA PRO A 289 -21.44 17.75 3.42
C PRO A 289 -21.88 16.82 4.55
N PHE A 290 -21.11 15.76 4.85
CA PHE A 290 -21.41 14.85 5.96
C PHE A 290 -21.11 15.45 7.34
N MET A 291 -20.46 16.62 7.43
CA MET A 291 -20.30 17.33 8.70
C MET A 291 -21.65 17.64 9.36
N ALA A 292 -22.69 17.91 8.55
CA ALA A 292 -24.03 18.12 9.08
C ALA A 292 -24.59 16.87 9.79
N ALA A 293 -24.31 15.67 9.25
CA ALA A 293 -24.69 14.41 9.85
C ALA A 293 -23.88 14.12 11.14
N VAL A 294 -22.59 14.47 11.15
CA VAL A 294 -21.77 14.38 12.38
C VAL A 294 -22.39 15.22 13.49
N THR A 295 -22.73 16.48 13.22
CA THR A 295 -23.28 17.37 14.26
C THR A 295 -24.72 17.03 14.64
N ALA A 296 -25.59 16.73 13.66
CA ALA A 296 -27.00 16.51 13.93
C ALA A 296 -27.31 15.09 14.44
N ASP A 297 -26.71 14.08 13.83
CA ASP A 297 -27.09 12.68 14.06
C ASP A 297 -26.18 12.04 15.11
N LEU A 298 -24.88 12.28 15.07
CA LEU A 298 -23.90 11.69 16.00
C LEU A 298 -23.76 12.50 17.29
N GLU A 299 -23.42 13.79 17.19
CA GLU A 299 -23.16 14.62 18.36
C GLU A 299 -24.42 14.94 19.15
N ARG A 300 -25.55 15.12 18.46
CA ARG A 300 -26.84 15.44 19.07
C ARG A 300 -27.72 14.21 19.20
N HIS A 301 -28.39 13.75 18.14
CA HIS A 301 -29.48 12.78 18.28
C HIS A 301 -29.06 11.46 18.94
N ALA A 302 -27.97 10.85 18.46
CA ALA A 302 -27.44 9.62 19.03
C ALA A 302 -26.87 9.84 20.44
N GLY A 303 -26.18 10.95 20.67
CA GLY A 303 -25.67 11.33 22.00
C GLY A 303 -26.78 11.52 23.03
N GLU A 304 -27.88 12.18 22.66
CA GLU A 304 -29.06 12.37 23.53
C GLU A 304 -29.70 11.03 23.89
N LEU A 305 -29.81 10.10 22.94
CA LEU A 305 -30.32 8.75 23.21
C LEU A 305 -29.37 7.95 24.12
N ASP A 306 -28.08 8.07 23.89
CA ASP A 306 -27.07 7.41 24.72
C ASP A 306 -27.09 7.94 26.16
N ASP A 307 -27.29 9.24 26.36
CA ASP A 307 -27.50 9.86 27.67
C ASP A 307 -28.82 9.40 28.33
N ASP A 308 -29.92 9.34 27.57
CA ASP A 308 -31.24 8.94 28.07
C ASP A 308 -31.31 7.45 28.47
N PHE A 309 -30.54 6.59 27.80
CA PHE A 309 -30.55 5.14 28.00
C PHE A 309 -29.29 4.60 28.70
N GLU A 310 -28.39 5.49 29.16
CA GLU A 310 -27.11 5.16 29.80
C GLU A 310 -26.30 4.11 29.01
N THR A 311 -26.16 4.33 27.70
CA THR A 311 -25.48 3.43 26.76
C THR A 311 -24.56 4.20 25.80
N ASP A 312 -23.79 3.50 24.99
CA ASP A 312 -23.00 4.05 23.87
C ASP A 312 -23.48 3.53 22.50
N SER A 313 -24.53 2.72 22.51
CA SER A 313 -24.94 1.91 21.36
C SER A 313 -25.42 2.76 20.19
N HIS A 314 -26.11 3.88 20.45
CA HIS A 314 -26.66 4.71 19.37
C HIS A 314 -25.53 5.43 18.65
N THR A 315 -24.58 6.02 19.38
CA THR A 315 -23.41 6.68 18.79
C THR A 315 -22.55 5.67 18.03
N ARG A 316 -22.34 4.46 18.57
CA ARG A 316 -21.56 3.41 17.89
C ARG A 316 -22.23 2.94 16.60
N VAL A 317 -23.54 2.73 16.60
CA VAL A 317 -24.29 2.36 15.39
C VAL A 317 -24.24 3.49 14.35
N ALA A 318 -24.49 4.74 14.75
CA ALA A 318 -24.40 5.90 13.86
C ALA A 318 -22.99 6.07 13.28
N SER A 319 -21.96 5.82 14.09
CA SER A 319 -20.55 5.93 13.69
C SER A 319 -20.20 4.92 12.60
N ALA A 320 -20.62 3.66 12.77
CA ALA A 320 -20.41 2.62 11.78
C ALA A 320 -21.17 2.91 10.48
N LEU A 321 -22.43 3.36 10.57
CA LEU A 321 -23.24 3.71 9.41
C LEU A 321 -22.66 4.88 8.61
N LEU A 322 -22.17 5.92 9.30
CA LEU A 322 -21.57 7.06 8.64
C LEU A 322 -20.31 6.65 7.86
N LEU A 323 -19.42 5.85 8.46
CA LEU A 323 -18.22 5.34 7.79
C LEU A 323 -18.56 4.60 6.50
N GLU A 324 -19.57 3.72 6.57
CA GLU A 324 -20.05 2.91 5.44
C GLU A 324 -20.78 3.74 4.36
N SER A 325 -21.15 4.97 4.66
CA SER A 325 -21.87 5.89 3.75
C SER A 325 -20.96 6.87 3.03
N LEU A 326 -19.68 6.96 3.40
CA LEU A 326 -18.71 7.84 2.75
C LEU A 326 -18.34 7.49 1.29
N PRO A 327 -18.20 6.21 0.90
CA PRO A 327 -17.89 5.84 -0.48
C PRO A 327 -19.02 6.30 -1.42
#